data_AF-A0A932WVE9-F1
#
_entry.id   AF-A0A932WVE9-F1
#
_cell.length_a   1.000
_cell.length_b   1.000
_cell.length_c   1.000
_cell.angle_alpha   90.00
_cell.angle_beta   90.00
_cell.angle_gamma   90.00
#
_symmetry.space_group_name_H-M   'P 1'
#
loop_
_entity.id
_entity.type
_entity.pdbx_description
1 polymer ?
#
loop_
_entity_poly.entity_id
_entity_poly.type
_entity_poly.pdbx_seq_one_letter_code
_entity_poly.pdbx_strand_id
1 'polypeptide(L)' 'MHLFTLDDLIEYLYHETYPEKTAAIQDALQSDLKLREKYESVLAIYKRLKSIPFFSPEKKTVNAVLAYAISK' A
#
# COMPACT_ATOMS: atom_id res chain seq x y z
N MET A 1 -12.86 21.43 3.71
CA MET A 1 -11.42 21.49 3.36
C MET A 1 -10.93 20.07 3.21
N HIS A 2 -10.28 19.72 2.10
CA HIS A 2 -9.76 18.37 1.87
C HIS A 2 -8.58 18.11 2.83
N LEU A 3 -8.85 17.44 3.95
CA LEU A 3 -7.84 17.16 4.99
C LEU A 3 -6.80 16.13 4.55
N PHE A 4 -7.14 15.26 3.60
CA PHE A 4 -6.24 14.23 3.09
C PHE A 4 -6.29 14.17 1.57
N THR A 5 -5.10 14.06 0.99
CA THR A 5 -4.87 13.92 -0.44
C THR A 5 -4.97 12.45 -0.87
N LEU A 6 -4.95 12.20 -2.17
CA LEU A 6 -4.89 10.84 -2.69
C LEU A 6 -3.60 10.14 -2.26
N ASP A 7 -2.48 10.87 -2.24
CA ASP A 7 -1.17 10.34 -1.84
C ASP A 7 -1.20 9.88 -0.37
N ASP A 8 -1.85 10.65 0.52
CA ASP A 8 -2.02 10.25 1.93
C ASP A 8 -2.79 8.93 2.09
N LEU A 9 -3.80 8.70 1.24
CA LEU A 9 -4.58 7.45 1.25
C LEU A 9 -3.76 6.27 0.70
N ILE A 10 -2.87 6.53 -0.26
CA ILE A 10 -1.96 5.52 -0.81
C ILE A 10 -0.92 5.14 0.24
N GLU A 11 -0.26 6.11 0.87
CA GLU A 11 0.68 5.87 1.98
C GLU A 11 0.00 5.09 3.10
N TYR A 12 -1.24 5.45 3.46
CA TYR A 12 -2.03 4.75 4.46
C TYR A 12 -2.28 3.28 4.05
N LEU A 13 -2.61 3.04 2.78
CA LEU A 13 -2.85 1.70 2.25
C LEU A 13 -1.59 0.81 2.27
N TYR A 14 -0.42 1.40 2.05
CA TYR A 14 0.87 0.69 2.12
C TYR A 14 1.47 0.64 3.53
N HIS A 15 0.77 1.17 4.54
CA HIS A 15 1.24 1.28 5.92
C HIS A 15 2.52 2.14 6.08
N GLU A 16 2.70 3.13 5.20
CA GLU A 16 3.83 4.06 5.19
C GLU A 16 3.52 5.36 5.94
N THR A 17 2.47 5.37 6.77
CA THR A 17 2.06 6.54 7.56
C THR A 17 2.55 6.45 9.00
N TYR A 18 2.82 7.61 9.60
CA TYR A 18 3.08 7.72 11.03
C TYR A 18 1.81 7.46 11.85
N PRO A 19 1.90 6.93 13.08
CA PRO A 19 0.73 6.52 13.88
C PRO A 19 -0.33 7.63 14.06
N GLU A 20 0.10 8.88 14.24
CA GLU A 20 -0.80 10.04 14.39
C GLU A 20 -1.60 10.30 13.11
N LYS A 21 -0.95 10.20 11.95
CA LYS A 21 -1.57 10.37 10.63
C LYS A 21 -2.51 9.20 10.32
N THR A 22 -2.14 7.98 10.68
CA THR A 22 -2.97 6.78 10.55
C THR A 22 -4.29 6.93 11.32
N ALA A 23 -4.24 7.38 12.58
CA ALA A 23 -5.42 7.60 13.41
C ALA A 23 -6.33 8.70 12.82
N ALA A 24 -5.75 9.83 12.40
CA ALA A 24 -6.50 10.93 11.81
C ALA A 24 -7.19 10.53 10.49
N ILE A 25 -6.54 9.71 9.66
CA ILE A 25 -7.13 9.15 8.43
C ILE A 25 -8.26 8.19 8.76
N GLN A 26 -8.11 7.33 9.78
CA GLN A 26 -9.16 6.41 10.20
C GLN A 26 -10.42 7.15 10.67
N ASP A 27 -10.25 8.19 11.49
CA ASP A 27 -11.36 9.01 11.96
C ASP A 27 -12.04 9.77 10.80
N ALA A 28 -11.26 10.25 9.85
CA ALA A 28 -11.78 10.91 8.65
C ALA A 28 -12.52 9.94 7.72
N LEU A 29 -12.09 8.69 7.60
CA LEU A 29 -12.79 7.67 6.80
C LEU A 29 -14.14 7.27 7.41
N GLN A 30 -14.32 7.43 8.72
CA GLN A 30 -15.61 7.18 9.39
C GLN A 30 -16.59 8.34 9.26
N SER A 31 -16.07 9.57 9.20
CA SER A 31 -16.88 10.80 9.22
C SER A 31 -17.14 11.39 7.83
N ASP A 32 -16.24 11.21 6.86
CA ASP A 32 -16.35 11.75 5.50
C ASP A 32 -16.64 10.65 4.47
N LEU A 33 -17.89 10.61 4.01
CA LEU A 33 -18.38 9.66 3.01
C LEU A 33 -17.67 9.81 1.65
N LYS A 34 -17.33 11.04 1.24
CA LYS A 34 -16.66 11.30 -0.04
C LYS A 34 -15.20 10.86 0.00
N LEU A 35 -14.55 11.00 1.15
CA LEU A 35 -13.19 10.48 1.35
C LEU A 35 -13.18 8.94 1.34
N ARG A 36 -14.18 8.33 1.96
CA ARG A 36 -14.36 6.88 1.97
C ARG A 36 -14.54 6.30 0.58
N GLU A 37 -15.40 6.88 -0.25
CA GLU A 37 -15.60 6.43 -1.64
C GLU A 37 -14.30 6.47 -2.46
N LYS A 38 -13.50 7.53 -2.28
CA LYS A 38 -12.17 7.63 -2.92
C LYS A 38 -11.23 6.52 -2.42
N TYR A 39 -11.18 6.29 -1.12
CA TYR A 39 -10.36 5.23 -0.54
C TYR A 39 -10.79 3.85 -1.03
N GLU A 40 -12.09 3.57 -1.11
CA GLU A 40 -12.62 2.31 -1.63
C GLU A 40 -12.23 2.09 -3.11
N SER A 41 -12.22 3.15 -3.92
CA SER A 41 -11.73 3.09 -5.31
C SER A 41 -10.25 2.70 -5.40
N VAL A 42 -9.39 3.34 -4.60
CA VAL A 42 -7.95 3.03 -4.55
C VAL A 42 -7.72 1.61 -4.03
N LEU A 43 -8.46 1.20 -3.00
CA LEU A 43 -8.40 -0.15 -2.43
C LEU A 43 -8.79 -1.22 -3.46
N ALA A 44 -9.80 -0.96 -4.29
CA ALA A 44 -10.21 -1.87 -5.36
C ALA A 44 -9.08 -2.06 -6.40
N ILE A 45 -8.41 -0.97 -6.80
CA ILE A 45 -7.27 -1.02 -7.71
C ILE A 45 -6.12 -1.82 -7.10
N TYR A 46 -5.78 -1.56 -5.84
CA TYR A 46 -4.73 -2.28 -5.11
C TYR A 46 -5.01 -3.79 -5.03
N LYS A 47 -6.24 -4.17 -4.67
CA LYS A 47 -6.66 -5.58 -4.63
C LYS A 47 -6.54 -6.25 -5.99
N ARG A 48 -6.93 -5.54 -7.06
CA ARG A 48 -6.78 -6.02 -8.43
C ARG A 48 -5.30 -6.22 -8.80
N LEU A 49 -4.43 -5.27 -8.50
CA LEU A 49 -2.99 -5.41 -8.75
C LEU A 49 -2.38 -6.61 -8.02
N LYS A 50 -2.75 -6.80 -6.75
CA LYS A 50 -2.29 -7.93 -5.93
C LYS A 50 -2.80 -9.30 -6.43
N SER A 51 -3.94 -9.31 -7.12
CA SER A 51 -4.52 -10.52 -7.72
C SER A 51 -3.82 -10.97 -9.00
N ILE A 52 -2.99 -10.12 -9.61
CA ILE A 52 -2.24 -10.48 -10.80
C ILE A 52 -1.14 -11.46 -10.39
N PRO A 53 -1.11 -12.68 -10.96
CA PRO A 53 -0.07 -13.64 -10.63
C PRO A 53 1.28 -13.09 -11.11
N PHE A 54 2.22 -12.93 -10.18
CA PHE A 54 3.60 -12.60 -10.51
C PHE A 54 4.27 -13.83 -11.14
N PHE A 55 5.08 -13.60 -12.17
CA PHE A 55 5.94 -14.64 -12.69
C PHE A 55 7.01 -14.98 -11.65
N SER A 56 7.22 -16.27 -11.42
CA SER A 56 8.30 -16.73 -10.55
C SER A 56 9.64 -16.30 -11.15
N PRO A 57 10.53 -15.66 -10.38
CA PRO A 57 11.85 -15.32 -10.87
C PRO A 57 12.62 -16.59 -11.27
N GLU A 58 13.49 -16.48 -12.27
CA GLU A 58 14.35 -17.60 -12.63
C GLU A 58 15.22 -18.03 -11.44
N LYS A 59 15.40 -19.34 -11.28
CA LYS A 59 16.20 -19.93 -10.17
C LYS A 59 17.60 -19.31 -10.06
N LYS A 60 18.22 -18.95 -11.19
CA LYS A 60 19.55 -18.30 -11.23
C LYS A 60 19.57 -16.99 -10.44
N THR A 61 18.51 -16.19 -10.56
CA THR A 61 18.38 -14.89 -9.90
C THR A 61 18.19 -15.08 -8.40
N VAL A 62 17.35 -16.03 -8.00
CA VAL A 62 17.15 -16.37 -6.59
C VAL A 62 18.47 -16.83 -5.95
N ASN A 63 19.21 -17.71 -6.61
CA ASN A 63 20.49 -18.20 -6.12
C ASN A 63 21.54 -17.10 -6.00
N ALA A 64 21.59 -16.15 -6.94
CA ALA A 64 22.51 -15.02 -6.89
C ALA A 64 22.23 -14.09 -5.69
N VAL A 65 20.95 -13.80 -5.41
CA VAL A 65 20.55 -12.99 -4.24
C VAL A 65 20.88 -13.71 -2.94
N LEU A 66 20.61 -15.01 -2.84
CA LEU A 66 20.94 -15.81 -1.66
C LEU A 66 22.45 -15.88 -1.42
N ALA A 67 23.24 -16.09 -2.47
CA ALA A 67 24.70 -16.12 -2.37
C ALA A 67 25.26 -14.77 -1.87
N TYR A 68 24.73 -13.65 -2.37
CA TYR A 68 25.11 -12.32 -1.89
C TYR A 68 24.79 -12.12 -0.40
N ALA A 69 23.59 -12.52 0.03
CA ALA A 69 23.16 -12.35 1.43
C ALA A 69 24.00 -13.19 2.42
N ILE A 70 24.47 -14.37 2.02
CA ILE A 70 25.33 -15.25 2.85
C ILE A 70 26.78 -14.74 2.89
N SER A 71 27.22 -14.03 1.84
CA SER A 71 28.60 -13.51 1.74
C SER A 71 28.86 -12.24 2.56
N LYS A 72 27.87 -11.74 3.29
CA LYS A 72 27.91 -10.49 4.06
C LYS A 72 27.58 -10.73 5.52
#